data_AF-A0A4R5VR70-F1
#
_entry.id   AF-A0A4R5VR70-F1
#
_cell.length_a   1.000
_cell.length_b   1.000
_cell.length_c   1.000
_cell.angle_alpha   90.00
_cell.angle_beta   90.00
_cell.angle_gamma   90.00
#
_symmetry.space_group_name_H-M   'P 1'
#
loop_
_entity.id
_entity.type
_entity.pdbx_description
1 polymer ?
#
loop_
_entity_poly.entity_id
_entity_poly.type
_entity_poly.pdbx_seq_one_letter_code
_entity_poly.pdbx_strand_id
1 'polypeptide(L)' 'MKVSLYEKLPSEFLIQFYYEVKKMISRGLVSRNMYYELGLIIAVASRRGILLEKPKDLEQHIAHELLMELNN' A
#
# COMPACT_ATOMS: atom_id res chain seq x y z
N MET A 1 6.88 -10.13 14.41
CA MET A 1 6.49 -9.39 13.17
C MET A 1 5.27 -10.10 12.58
N LYS A 2 4.11 -9.44 12.53
CA LYS A 2 2.88 -10.06 11.99
C LYS A 2 3.09 -10.27 10.48
N VAL A 3 3.01 -11.51 10.00
CA VAL A 3 3.06 -11.79 8.55
C VAL A 3 1.85 -11.10 7.93
N SER A 4 2.07 -10.07 7.11
CA SER A 4 0.96 -9.36 6.47
C SER A 4 0.24 -10.31 5.51
N LEU A 5 -1.07 -10.12 5.31
CA LEU A 5 -1.85 -10.89 4.34
C LEU A 5 -1.14 -10.92 2.97
N TYR A 6 -0.56 -9.80 2.57
CA TYR A 6 0.13 -9.62 1.30
C TYR A 6 1.33 -10.54 1.11
N GLU A 7 2.07 -10.88 2.17
CA GLU A 7 3.19 -11.83 2.10
C GLU A 7 2.75 -13.23 1.67
N LYS A 8 1.50 -13.59 1.96
CA LYS A 8 0.93 -14.91 1.66
C LYS A 8 0.23 -14.97 0.31
N LEU A 9 -0.08 -13.83 -0.31
CA LEU A 9 -0.76 -13.79 -1.60
C LEU A 9 0.18 -14.22 -2.73
N PRO A 10 -0.30 -14.97 -3.74
CA PRO A 10 0.44 -15.14 -4.99
C PRO A 10 0.72 -13.78 -5.65
N SER A 11 1.79 -13.71 -6.44
CA SER A 11 2.25 -12.44 -7.02
C SER A 11 1.20 -11.80 -7.95
N GLU A 12 0.47 -12.60 -8.72
CA GLU A 12 -0.58 -12.15 -9.62
C GLU A 12 -1.71 -11.45 -8.85
N PHE A 13 -2.14 -12.06 -7.73
CA PHE A 13 -3.16 -11.47 -6.86
C PHE A 13 -2.67 -10.20 -6.18
N LEU A 14 -1.41 -10.18 -5.73
CA LEU A 14 -0.80 -8.98 -5.14
C LEU A 14 -0.81 -7.80 -6.12
N ILE A 15 -0.43 -8.05 -7.38
CA ILE A 15 -0.41 -7.07 -8.45
C ILE A 15 -1.83 -6.57 -8.78
N GLN A 16 -2.80 -7.48 -8.92
CA GLN A 16 -4.19 -7.10 -9.18
C GLN A 16 -4.77 -6.25 -8.05
N PHE A 17 -4.48 -6.61 -6.80
CA PHE A 17 -4.94 -5.86 -5.64
C PHE A 17 -4.37 -4.45 -5.63
N TYR A 18 -3.08 -4.28 -5.96
CA TYR A 18 -2.47 -2.97 -6.15
C TYR A 18 -3.25 -2.11 -7.16
N TYR A 19 -3.60 -2.66 -8.33
CA TYR A 19 -4.31 -1.91 -9.35
C TYR A 19 -5.72 -1.52 -8.94
N GLU A 20 -6.45 -2.40 -8.25
CA GLU A 20 -7.78 -2.05 -7.75
C GLU A 20 -7.70 -0.98 -6.65
N VAL A 21 -6.75 -1.06 -5.71
CA VAL A 21 -6.56 0.00 -4.70
C VAL A 21 -6.18 1.33 -5.37
N LYS A 22 -5.26 1.33 -6.35
CA LYS A 22 -4.88 2.53 -7.13
C LYS A 22 -6.08 3.13 -7.87
N LYS A 23 -6.97 2.30 -8.41
CA LYS A 23 -8.21 2.72 -9.09
C LYS A 23 -9.27 3.25 -8.13
N MET A 24 -9.35 2.71 -6.91
CA MET A 24 -10.21 3.27 -5.87
C MET A 24 -9.72 4.67 -5.45
N ILE A 25 -8.40 4.83 -5.30
CA ILE A 25 -7.78 6.13 -5.02
C ILE A 25 -8.09 7.14 -6.12
N SER A 26 -7.92 6.78 -7.40
CA SER A 26 -8.19 7.70 -8.52
C SER A 26 -9.66 8.08 -8.66
N ARG A 27 -10.58 7.27 -8.14
CA ARG A 27 -12.02 7.55 -8.09
C ARG A 27 -12.45 8.41 -6.91
N GLY A 28 -11.51 8.88 -6.08
CA GLY A 28 -11.79 9.71 -4.91
C GLY A 28 -12.37 8.92 -3.73
N LEU A 29 -12.38 7.58 -3.77
CA LEU A 29 -12.76 6.71 -2.65
C LEU A 29 -11.57 6.55 -1.68
N VAL A 30 -10.84 7.64 -1.45
CA VAL A 30 -9.58 7.67 -0.73
C VAL A 30 -9.85 7.66 0.77
N SER A 31 -9.44 6.60 1.46
CA SER A 31 -9.26 6.64 2.92
C SER A 31 -7.76 6.59 3.24
N ARG A 32 -7.35 7.20 4.37
CA ARG A 32 -5.95 7.15 4.86
C ARG A 32 -5.42 5.71 4.90
N ASN A 33 -6.26 4.78 5.35
CA ASN A 33 -5.94 3.35 5.43
C ASN A 33 -5.60 2.74 4.06
N MET A 34 -6.15 3.23 2.94
CA MET A 34 -5.80 2.69 1.63
C MET A 34 -4.35 2.99 1.22
N TYR A 35 -3.78 4.13 1.62
CA TYR A 35 -2.36 4.41 1.37
C TYR A 35 -1.46 3.51 2.21
N TYR A 36 -1.86 3.20 3.44
CA TYR A 36 -1.16 2.22 4.28
C TYR A 36 -1.10 0.85 3.59
N GLU A 37 -2.25 0.33 3.16
CA GLU A 37 -2.34 -0.95 2.47
C GLU A 37 -1.53 -0.95 1.17
N LEU A 38 -1.56 0.17 0.42
CA LEU A 38 -0.75 0.33 -0.78
C LEU A 38 0.76 0.29 -0.47
N GLY A 39 1.19 0.89 0.62
CA GLY A 39 2.56 0.83 1.12
C GLY A 39 3.00 -0.60 1.43
N LEU A 40 2.14 -1.39 2.08
CA LEU A 40 2.40 -2.81 2.37
C LEU A 40 2.52 -3.63 1.09
N ILE A 41 1.63 -3.42 0.11
CA ILE A 41 1.66 -4.13 -1.16
C ILE A 41 2.94 -3.83 -1.94
N ILE A 42 3.33 -2.55 -2.02
CA ILE A 42 4.55 -2.12 -2.71
C ILE A 42 5.80 -2.70 -2.02
N ALA A 43 5.83 -2.71 -0.69
CA ALA A 43 6.95 -3.29 0.06
C ALA A 43 7.10 -4.80 -0.18
N VAL A 44 6.00 -5.55 -0.20
CA VAL A 44 6.03 -7.00 -0.51
C VAL A 44 6.41 -7.24 -1.98
N ALA A 45 5.86 -6.47 -2.92
CA ALA A 45 6.19 -6.58 -4.34
C ALA A 45 7.69 -6.33 -4.59
N SER A 46 8.25 -5.30 -3.95
CA SER A 46 9.69 -4.97 -4.03
C SER A 46 10.57 -6.12 -3.51
N ARG A 47 10.21 -6.73 -2.37
CA ARG A 47 10.91 -7.93 -1.84
C ARG A 47 10.87 -9.13 -2.80
N ARG A 48 9.88 -9.19 -3.68
CA ARG A 48 9.72 -10.24 -4.71
C ARG A 48 10.35 -9.88 -6.05
N GLY A 49 11.02 -8.72 -6.16
CA GLY A 49 11.60 -8.24 -7.41
C GLY A 49 10.57 -7.69 -8.41
N ILE A 50 9.36 -7.35 -7.95
CA ILE A 50 8.28 -6.79 -8.78
C ILE A 50 8.27 -5.28 -8.58
N LEU A 51 8.49 -4.53 -9.66
CA LEU A 51 8.44 -3.07 -9.63
C LEU A 51 6.99 -2.59 -9.83
N LEU A 52 6.41 -2.00 -8.78
CA LEU A 52 5.13 -1.31 -8.83
C LEU A 52 5.36 0.20 -8.71
N GLU A 53 4.68 0.98 -9.55
CA GLU A 53 4.77 2.44 -9.48
C GLU A 53 4.26 2.96 -8.14
N LYS A 54 5.01 3.87 -7.53
CA LYS A 54 4.57 4.55 -6.31
C LYS A 54 3.72 5.77 -6.68
N PRO A 55 2.51 5.94 -6.12
CA PRO A 55 1.77 7.20 -6.25
C PRO A 55 2.60 8.37 -5.69
N LYS A 56 2.52 9.52 -6.36
CA LYS A 56 3.35 10.71 -6.02
C LYS A 56 3.09 11.24 -4.60
N ASP A 57 1.89 11.01 -4.08
CA ASP A 57 1.39 11.44 -2.78
C ASP A 57 1.53 10.35 -1.69
N LEU A 58 2.00 9.14 -2.01
CA LEU A 58 2.07 8.03 -1.07
C LEU A 58 2.87 8.39 0.19
N GLU A 59 4.00 9.08 0.04
CA GLU A 59 4.87 9.45 1.17
C GLU A 59 4.22 10.47 2.10
N GLN A 60 3.46 11.41 1.54
CA GLN A 60 2.78 12.45 2.31
C GLN A 60 1.72 11.86 3.23
N HIS A 61 0.99 10.84 2.74
CA HIS A 61 -0.05 10.16 3.51
C HIS A 61 0.52 9.20 4.56
N ILE A 62 1.56 8.42 4.23
CA ILE A 62 2.20 7.49 5.19
C ILE A 62 2.93 8.26 6.30
N ALA A 63 3.66 9.33 5.97
CA ALA A 63 4.35 10.13 6.99
C ALA A 63 3.36 10.75 7.98
N HIS A 64 2.20 11.22 7.49
CA HIS A 64 1.16 11.75 8.34
C HIS A 64 0.53 10.68 9.27
N GLU A 65 0.35 9.45 8.79
CA GLU A 65 -0.16 8.34 9.60
C GLU A 65 0.83 7.93 10.71
N LEU A 66 2.11 7.75 10.38
CA LEU A 66 3.17 7.46 11.35
C LEU A 66 3.24 8.53 12.45
N LEU A 67 3.12 9.82 12.07
CA LEU A 67 3.07 10.92 13.04
C LEU A 67 1.83 10.86 13.94
N MET A 68 0.69 10.40 13.44
CA MET A 68 -0.52 10.23 14.25
C MET A 68 -0.41 9.04 15.21
N GLU A 69 0.21 7.94 14.79
CA GLU A 69 0.43 6.76 15.65
C GLU A 69 1.41 7.03 16.80
N LEU A 70 2.44 7.86 16.58
CA LEU A 70 3.41 8.22 17.62
C LEU A 70 2.86 9.18 18.69
N ASN A 71 1.71 9.81 18.43
CA ASN A 71 1.06 10.77 19.31
C ASN A 71 -0.11 10.16 20.11
N ASN A 72 -0.36 8.85 19.98
CA ASN A 72 -1.37 8.08 20.71
C ASN A 72 -0.72 7.03 21.61
#